data_AF-A0A522WZ58-F1
#
_entry.id   AF-A0A522WZ58-F1
#
_cell.length_a   1.000
_cell.length_b   1.000
_cell.length_c   1.000
_cell.angle_alpha   90.00
_cell.angle_beta   90.00
_cell.angle_gamma   90.00
#
_symmetry.space_group_name_H-M   'P 1'
#
loop_
_entity.id
_entity.type
_entity.pdbx_description
1 polymer ?
#
loop_
_entity_poly.entity_id
_entity_poly.type
_entity_poly.pdbx_seq_one_letter_code
_entity_poly.pdbx_strand_id
1 'polypeptide(L)'
;MRPHILIIALMAVGLSACASTPSVPLAKRLEGKTPDERQETLRRACLTEADWNLDQTAARMPANAQHRYRDSNTTRETSHLKELCREMADLPAIQGRSPIETKRRADLAEKCRREIDDHLDLRSKESAAHMVRVQEICEAMTGFDLPAPAN
;
A
#
# COMPACT_ATOMS: atom_id res chain seq x y z
N MET A 1 -20.64 -25.20 -50.93
CA MET A 1 -19.86 -26.09 -50.03
C MET A 1 -18.87 -25.21 -49.28
N ARG A 2 -18.94 -25.19 -47.94
CA ARG A 2 -17.95 -24.56 -47.06
C ARG A 2 -16.64 -25.33 -47.13
N PRO A 3 -15.50 -24.65 -46.98
CA PRO A 3 -14.55 -25.10 -45.99
C PRO A 3 -14.27 -23.99 -44.98
N HIS A 4 -14.43 -24.36 -43.71
CA HIS A 4 -13.95 -23.63 -42.56
C HIS A 4 -12.43 -23.68 -42.53
N ILE A 5 -11.76 -22.53 -42.47
CA ILE A 5 -10.40 -22.45 -41.96
C ILE A 5 -10.44 -21.63 -40.67
N LEU A 6 -9.83 -22.24 -39.68
CA LEU A 6 -9.95 -22.08 -38.26
C LEU A 6 -8.58 -21.58 -37.78
N ILE A 7 -8.57 -20.66 -36.78
CA ILE A 7 -7.51 -20.50 -35.76
C ILE A 7 -6.26 -19.73 -36.32
N ILE A 8 -5.63 -18.74 -35.67
CA ILE A 8 -5.30 -18.52 -34.25
C ILE A 8 -5.24 -17.00 -33.96
N ALA A 9 -6.03 -16.57 -32.98
CA ALA A 9 -5.83 -15.30 -32.30
C ALA A 9 -4.58 -15.38 -31.42
N LEU A 10 -3.52 -14.70 -31.81
CA LEU A 10 -2.34 -14.47 -30.97
C LEU A 10 -2.53 -13.15 -30.19
N MET A 11 -3.47 -13.16 -29.26
CA MET A 11 -3.44 -12.22 -28.14
C MET A 11 -2.36 -12.71 -27.19
N ALA A 12 -1.13 -12.27 -27.41
CA ALA A 12 -0.07 -12.36 -26.41
C ALA A 12 -0.41 -11.41 -25.26
N VAL A 13 -1.37 -11.81 -24.43
CA VAL A 13 -1.53 -11.23 -23.09
C VAL A 13 -0.33 -11.74 -22.31
N GLY A 14 0.73 -10.94 -22.29
CA GLY A 14 1.80 -11.08 -21.32
C GLY A 14 1.20 -10.93 -19.93
N LEU A 15 0.74 -12.04 -19.37
CA LEU A 15 0.47 -12.20 -17.95
C LEU A 15 1.82 -12.20 -17.23
N SER A 16 2.46 -11.03 -17.21
CA SER A 16 3.31 -10.66 -16.09
C SER A 16 2.39 -10.70 -14.88
N ALA A 17 2.58 -11.71 -14.04
CA ALA A 17 1.92 -11.81 -12.77
C ALA A 17 2.33 -10.59 -11.92
N CYS A 18 1.55 -9.52 -12.00
CA CYS A 18 1.59 -8.43 -11.03
C CYS A 18 0.99 -8.98 -9.73
N ALA A 19 1.78 -9.77 -9.00
CA ALA A 19 1.47 -10.05 -7.63
C ALA A 19 1.42 -8.70 -6.87
N SER A 20 0.36 -8.50 -6.10
CA SER A 20 0.28 -7.48 -5.04
C SER A 20 0.36 -6.00 -5.43
N THR A 21 -0.19 -5.61 -6.59
CA THR A 21 -0.64 -4.22 -6.79
C THR A 21 -2.17 -4.16 -6.59
N PRO A 22 -2.71 -3.30 -5.72
CA PRO A 22 -4.16 -3.16 -5.58
C PRO A 22 -4.78 -2.81 -6.94
N SER A 23 -5.77 -3.60 -7.37
CA SER A 23 -6.40 -3.49 -8.70
C SER A 23 -7.18 -2.20 -8.90
N VAL A 24 -7.53 -1.51 -7.81
CA VAL A 24 -8.24 -0.24 -7.81
C VAL A 24 -7.37 0.82 -7.13
N PRO A 25 -7.07 1.95 -7.80
CA PRO A 25 -6.28 3.04 -7.23
C PRO A 25 -6.86 3.58 -5.92
N LEU A 26 -6.01 4.02 -5.00
CA LEU A 26 -6.44 4.54 -3.70
C LEU A 26 -7.49 5.64 -3.84
N ALA A 27 -7.27 6.62 -4.73
CA ALA A 27 -8.22 7.70 -4.99
C ALA A 27 -9.64 7.20 -5.33
N LYS A 28 -9.74 6.15 -6.15
CA LYS A 28 -11.03 5.54 -6.51
C LYS A 28 -11.68 4.80 -5.35
N ARG A 29 -10.89 4.17 -4.48
CA ARG A 29 -11.41 3.54 -3.26
C ARG A 29 -11.94 4.56 -2.26
N LEU A 30 -11.51 5.82 -2.31
CA LEU A 30 -11.91 6.88 -1.37
C LEU A 30 -13.08 7.74 -1.89
N GLU A 31 -13.45 7.60 -3.16
CA GLU A 31 -14.50 8.38 -3.81
C GLU A 31 -15.88 8.09 -3.18
N GLY A 32 -16.65 9.14 -2.89
CA GLY A 32 -18.01 9.03 -2.34
C GLY A 32 -18.11 8.56 -0.87
N LYS A 33 -16.99 8.28 -0.20
CA LYS A 33 -16.96 7.85 1.20
C LYS A 33 -17.06 9.03 2.17
N THR A 34 -17.75 8.81 3.29
CA THR A 34 -17.73 9.70 4.46
C THR A 34 -16.34 9.80 5.08
N PRO A 35 -16.03 10.85 5.88
CA PRO A 35 -14.71 11.00 6.50
C PRO A 35 -14.26 9.77 7.31
N ASP A 36 -15.17 9.14 8.07
CA ASP A 36 -14.87 7.96 8.88
C ASP A 36 -14.62 6.72 8.01
N GLU A 37 -15.41 6.53 6.95
CA GLU A 37 -15.19 5.45 5.99
C GLU A 37 -13.88 5.62 5.22
N ARG A 38 -13.49 6.85 4.91
CA ARG A 38 -12.19 7.15 4.28
C ARG A 38 -11.06 6.77 5.23
N GLN A 39 -11.17 7.14 6.51
CA GLN A 39 -10.18 6.80 7.53
C GLN A 39 -10.04 5.28 7.72
N GLU A 40 -11.14 4.55 7.82
CA GLU A 40 -11.10 3.08 7.92
C GLU A 40 -10.53 2.44 6.65
N THR A 41 -10.87 2.98 5.47
CA THR A 41 -10.32 2.51 4.18
C THR A 41 -8.80 2.74 4.12
N LEU A 42 -8.33 3.89 4.58
CA LEU A 42 -6.91 4.23 4.67
C LEU A 42 -6.18 3.37 5.69
N ARG A 43 -6.77 3.14 6.88
CA ARG A 43 -6.21 2.25 7.90
C ARG A 43 -5.99 0.84 7.35
N ARG A 44 -6.99 0.28 6.67
CA ARG A 44 -6.87 -1.05 6.04
C ARG A 44 -5.82 -1.07 4.95
N ALA A 45 -5.81 -0.04 4.09
CA ALA A 45 -4.82 0.08 3.02
C ALA A 45 -3.39 0.11 3.59
N CYS A 46 -3.17 0.89 4.65
CA CYS A 46 -1.87 1.00 5.31
C CYS A 46 -1.42 -0.34 5.86
N LEU A 47 -2.30 -1.05 6.58
CA LEU A 47 -1.98 -2.38 7.13
C LEU A 47 -1.68 -3.41 6.03
N THR A 48 -2.41 -3.35 4.90
CA THR A 48 -2.12 -4.21 3.75
C THR A 48 -0.75 -3.93 3.14
N GLU A 49 -0.36 -2.67 2.98
CA GLU A 49 0.98 -2.34 2.49
C GLU A 49 2.05 -2.74 3.51
N ALA A 50 1.80 -2.58 4.82
CA ALA A 50 2.74 -3.00 5.85
C ALA A 50 3.03 -4.52 5.80
N ASP A 51 2.06 -5.34 5.38
CA ASP A 51 2.20 -6.79 5.21
C ASP A 51 2.66 -7.21 3.80
N TRP A 52 2.93 -6.27 2.89
CA TRP A 52 3.15 -6.53 1.46
C TRP A 52 4.22 -7.60 1.18
N ASN A 53 5.38 -7.53 1.85
CA ASN A 53 6.47 -8.48 1.64
C ASN A 53 6.13 -9.89 2.17
N LEU A 54 5.40 -9.95 3.29
CA LEU A 54 4.91 -11.21 3.86
C LEU A 54 3.86 -11.83 2.95
N ASP A 55 2.96 -11.02 2.39
CA ASP A 55 1.92 -11.47 1.47
C ASP A 55 2.48 -11.94 0.13
N GLN A 56 3.46 -11.22 -0.42
CA GLN A 56 4.24 -11.64 -1.59
C GLN A 56 4.82 -13.04 -1.40
N THR A 57 5.47 -13.26 -0.26
CA THR A 57 6.19 -14.50 -0.02
C THR A 57 5.25 -15.63 0.38
N ALA A 58 4.22 -15.35 1.19
CA ALA A 58 3.18 -16.30 1.54
C ALA A 58 2.39 -16.77 0.31
N ALA A 59 2.13 -15.89 -0.66
CA ALA A 59 1.41 -16.25 -1.89
C ALA A 59 2.14 -17.32 -2.73
N ARG A 60 3.46 -17.47 -2.54
CA ARG A 60 4.28 -18.52 -3.19
C ARG A 60 4.20 -19.87 -2.44
N MET A 61 3.56 -19.90 -1.26
CA MET A 61 3.40 -21.09 -0.44
C MET A 61 2.02 -21.76 -0.62
N PRO A 62 1.91 -23.07 -0.34
CA PRO A 62 0.62 -23.75 -0.29
C PRO A 62 -0.36 -23.07 0.68
N ALA A 63 -1.66 -23.03 0.33
CA ALA A 63 -2.69 -22.30 1.07
C ALA A 63 -2.74 -22.63 2.58
N ASN A 64 -2.51 -23.90 2.94
CA ASN A 64 -2.49 -24.36 4.33
C ASN A 64 -1.26 -23.92 5.13
N ALA A 65 -0.21 -23.41 4.48
CA ALA A 65 1.03 -22.96 5.10
C ALA A 65 1.15 -21.42 5.18
N GLN A 66 0.32 -20.68 4.45
CA GLN A 66 0.41 -19.22 4.33
C GLN A 66 0.26 -18.50 5.68
N HIS A 67 -0.73 -18.89 6.48
CA HIS A 67 -0.96 -18.27 7.79
C HIS A 67 0.25 -18.47 8.72
N ARG A 68 0.73 -19.72 8.83
CA ARG A 68 1.90 -20.05 9.66
C ARG A 68 3.14 -19.26 9.21
N TYR A 69 3.32 -19.09 7.90
CA TYR A 69 4.42 -18.31 7.37
C TYR A 69 4.36 -16.85 7.84
N ARG A 70 3.19 -16.19 7.70
CA ARG A 70 2.99 -14.80 8.16
C ARG A 70 3.31 -14.64 9.64
N ASP A 71 2.78 -15.54 10.48
CA ASP A 71 3.01 -15.49 11.93
C ASP A 71 4.50 -15.63 12.28
N SER A 72 5.19 -16.55 11.60
CA SER A 72 6.59 -16.89 11.93
C SER A 72 7.60 -15.91 11.35
N ASN A 73 7.22 -15.11 10.35
CA ASN A 73 8.13 -14.25 9.59
C ASN A 73 7.81 -12.76 9.75
N THR A 74 6.90 -12.39 10.65
CA THR A 74 6.67 -10.97 10.97
C THR A 74 8.01 -10.33 11.38
N THR A 75 8.49 -9.39 10.56
CA THR A 75 9.79 -8.75 10.76
C THR A 75 9.65 -7.49 11.62
N ARG A 76 10.79 -6.98 12.10
CA ARG A 76 10.85 -5.66 12.75
C ARG A 76 10.33 -4.55 11.83
N GLU A 77 10.68 -4.60 10.54
CA GLU A 77 10.25 -3.64 9.52
C GLU A 77 8.73 -3.67 9.33
N THR A 78 8.14 -4.88 9.19
CA THR A 78 6.67 -5.06 9.13
C THR A 78 6.00 -4.49 10.38
N SER A 79 6.66 -4.59 11.54
CA SER A 79 6.14 -4.08 12.82
C SER A 79 6.17 -2.55 12.89
N HIS A 80 7.23 -1.91 12.37
CA HIS A 80 7.37 -0.44 12.34
C HIS A 80 6.31 0.20 11.43
N LEU A 81 6.13 -0.30 10.20
CA LEU A 81 5.07 0.17 9.29
C LEU A 81 3.68 -0.03 9.91
N LYS A 82 3.42 -1.17 10.56
CA LYS A 82 2.15 -1.41 11.28
C LYS A 82 1.92 -0.43 12.43
N GLU A 83 2.97 -0.08 13.17
CA GLU A 83 2.91 0.92 14.24
C GLU A 83 2.58 2.30 13.68
N LEU A 84 3.29 2.74 12.64
CA LEU A 84 3.01 3.99 11.93
C LEU A 84 1.56 4.04 11.40
N CYS A 85 1.06 2.94 10.82
CA CYS A 85 -0.33 2.83 10.40
C CYS A 85 -1.33 3.00 11.55
N ARG A 86 -1.01 2.49 12.75
CA ARG A 86 -1.86 2.66 13.95
C ARG A 86 -1.82 4.11 14.43
N GLU A 87 -0.64 4.72 14.53
CA GLU A 87 -0.51 6.12 14.93
C GLU A 87 -1.27 7.07 14.00
N MET A 88 -1.24 6.80 12.69
CA MET A 88 -2.02 7.55 11.70
C MET A 88 -3.52 7.28 11.80
N ALA A 89 -3.92 6.05 12.14
CA ALA A 89 -5.33 5.69 12.33
C ALA A 89 -5.93 6.35 13.58
N ASP A 90 -5.12 6.70 14.57
CA ASP A 90 -5.51 7.44 15.78
C ASP A 90 -5.66 8.97 15.54
N LEU A 91 -5.43 9.43 14.31
CA LEU A 91 -5.79 10.78 13.92
C LEU A 91 -7.31 10.89 13.77
N PRO A 92 -7.96 11.97 14.21
CA PRO A 92 -9.37 12.18 13.87
C PRO A 92 -9.54 12.28 12.34
N ALA A 93 -10.75 12.03 11.83
CA ALA A 93 -11.03 12.28 10.43
C ALA A 93 -10.74 13.76 10.08
N ILE A 94 -10.25 14.03 8.87
CA ILE A 94 -9.94 15.40 8.44
C ILE A 94 -11.26 16.16 8.24
N GLN A 95 -11.69 16.91 9.25
CA GLN A 95 -12.91 17.74 9.20
C GLN A 95 -12.64 19.22 9.51
N GLY A 96 -11.37 19.58 9.72
CA GLY A 96 -10.89 20.89 10.14
C GLY A 96 -9.52 20.70 10.79
N ARG A 97 -8.66 21.73 10.78
CA ARG A 97 -7.31 21.62 11.34
C ARG A 97 -7.17 22.57 12.52
N SER A 98 -7.19 22.04 13.75
CA SER A 98 -6.61 22.80 14.87
C SER A 98 -5.08 22.85 14.71
N PRO A 99 -4.40 23.88 15.26
CA PRO A 99 -2.92 23.95 15.21
C PRO A 99 -2.23 22.72 15.82
N ILE A 100 -2.83 22.13 16.87
CA ILE A 100 -2.31 20.93 17.55
C ILE A 100 -2.41 19.70 16.63
N GLU A 101 -3.56 19.50 15.98
CA GLU A 101 -3.73 18.39 15.02
C GLU A 101 -2.84 18.57 13.79
N THR A 102 -2.64 19.82 13.36
CA THR A 102 -1.73 20.14 12.24
C THR A 102 -0.31 19.70 12.56
N LYS A 103 0.18 20.03 13.76
CA LYS A 103 1.52 19.61 14.21
C LYS A 103 1.63 18.08 14.28
N ARG A 104 0.67 17.41 14.92
CA ARG A 104 0.67 15.94 15.03
C ARG A 104 0.68 15.26 13.66
N ARG A 105 -0.09 15.77 12.69
CA ARG A 105 -0.12 15.26 11.32
C ARG A 105 1.19 15.53 10.58
N ALA A 106 1.81 16.68 10.78
CA ALA A 106 3.12 16.99 10.19
C ALA A 106 4.23 16.08 10.76
N ASP A 107 4.22 15.83 12.07
CA ASP A 107 5.17 14.90 12.72
C ASP A 107 5.01 13.47 12.16
N LEU A 108 3.77 13.02 11.93
CA LEU A 108 3.48 11.73 11.30
C LEU A 108 3.88 11.68 9.82
N ALA A 109 3.67 12.77 9.08
CA ALA A 109 4.12 12.89 7.69
C ALA A 109 5.66 12.78 7.60
N GLU A 110 6.38 13.42 8.52
CA GLU A 110 7.84 13.29 8.61
C GLU A 110 8.29 11.87 9.00
N LYS A 111 7.58 11.19 9.91
CA LYS A 111 7.84 9.76 10.19
C LYS A 111 7.63 8.90 8.95
N CYS A 112 6.54 9.11 8.21
CA CYS A 112 6.28 8.43 6.93
C CYS A 112 7.41 8.64 5.93
N ARG A 113 7.88 9.88 5.77
CA ARG A 113 8.98 10.19 4.86
C ARG A 113 10.24 9.40 5.22
N ARG A 114 10.62 9.35 6.50
CA ARG A 114 11.79 8.58 6.95
C ARG A 114 11.64 7.10 6.69
N GLU A 115 10.47 6.54 6.98
CA GLU A 115 10.19 5.12 6.73
C GLU A 115 10.30 4.80 5.23
N ILE A 116 9.79 5.66 4.36
CA ILE A 116 9.94 5.53 2.91
C ILE A 116 11.41 5.60 2.50
N ASP A 117 12.15 6.60 2.97
CA ASP A 117 13.56 6.80 2.62
C ASP A 117 14.44 5.62 3.10
N ASP A 118 14.20 5.11 4.31
CA ASP A 118 14.96 4.01 4.92
C ASP A 118 14.72 2.66 4.20
N HIS A 119 13.52 2.47 3.62
CA HIS A 119 13.11 1.22 2.98
C HIS A 119 13.03 1.28 1.44
N LEU A 120 13.32 2.44 0.84
CA LEU A 120 13.38 2.60 -0.59
C LEU A 120 14.62 1.91 -1.17
N ASP A 121 14.42 0.73 -1.74
CA ASP A 121 15.41 0.09 -2.61
C ASP A 121 15.09 0.39 -4.08
N LEU A 122 15.75 1.41 -4.63
CA LEU A 122 15.63 1.82 -6.02
C LEU A 122 16.08 0.74 -7.03
N ARG A 123 16.82 -0.29 -6.59
CA ARG A 123 17.23 -1.41 -7.46
C ARG A 123 16.07 -2.37 -7.71
N SER A 124 15.07 -2.38 -6.83
CA SER A 124 13.87 -3.20 -6.94
C SER A 124 12.68 -2.36 -7.38
N LYS A 125 12.23 -2.57 -8.62
CA LYS A 125 11.01 -1.90 -9.14
C LYS A 125 9.77 -2.19 -8.29
N GLU A 126 9.69 -3.39 -7.72
CA GLU A 126 8.58 -3.79 -6.84
C GLU A 126 8.63 -3.05 -5.51
N SER A 127 9.83 -2.91 -4.92
CA SER A 127 10.03 -2.13 -3.69
C SER A 127 9.71 -0.66 -3.91
N ALA A 128 10.22 -0.06 -5.00
CA ALA A 128 9.92 1.31 -5.37
C ALA A 128 8.40 1.53 -5.55
N ALA A 129 7.71 0.65 -6.28
CA ALA A 129 6.26 0.74 -6.45
C ALA A 129 5.49 0.57 -5.13
N HIS A 130 5.98 -0.27 -4.22
CA HIS A 130 5.41 -0.41 -2.88
C HIS A 130 5.57 0.87 -2.05
N MET A 131 6.77 1.47 -2.03
CA MET A 131 7.01 2.72 -1.32
C MET A 131 6.19 3.89 -1.86
N VAL A 132 5.92 3.97 -3.17
CA VAL A 132 4.98 4.95 -3.73
C VAL A 132 3.57 4.77 -3.17
N ARG A 133 3.08 3.54 -3.03
CA ARG A 133 1.75 3.29 -2.44
C ARG A 133 1.70 3.64 -0.96
N VAL A 134 2.78 3.38 -0.22
CA VAL A 134 2.92 3.81 1.19
C VAL A 134 2.88 5.34 1.27
N GLN A 135 3.58 6.04 0.38
CA GLN A 135 3.55 7.49 0.28
C GLN A 135 2.13 8.03 0.04
N GLU A 136 1.41 7.52 -0.96
CA GLU A 136 0.03 7.95 -1.26
C GLU A 136 -0.91 7.77 -0.05
N ILE A 137 -0.73 6.70 0.73
CA ILE A 137 -1.51 6.46 1.95
C ILE A 137 -1.14 7.48 3.03
N CYS A 138 0.14 7.72 3.26
CA CYS A 138 0.62 8.69 4.22
C CYS A 138 0.11 10.11 3.91
N GLU A 139 0.17 10.53 2.66
CA GLU A 139 -0.34 11.83 2.20
C GLU A 139 -1.85 11.93 2.43
N ALA A 140 -2.60 10.87 2.11
CA ALA A 140 -4.04 10.84 2.30
C ALA A 140 -4.46 10.83 3.79
N MET A 141 -3.69 10.19 4.68
CA MET A 141 -3.96 10.15 6.12
C MET A 141 -3.56 11.43 6.85
N THR A 142 -2.44 12.04 6.45
CA THR A 142 -1.87 13.23 7.10
C THR A 142 -2.36 14.53 6.48
N GLY A 143 -2.74 14.51 5.20
CA GLY A 143 -3.09 15.69 4.42
C GLY A 143 -1.90 16.59 4.09
N PHE A 144 -0.69 16.04 4.08
CA PHE A 144 0.55 16.71 3.68
C PHE A 144 1.15 15.97 2.50
N ASP A 145 1.53 16.70 1.46
CA ASP A 145 2.28 16.12 0.34
C ASP A 145 3.70 15.81 0.80
N LEU A 146 4.18 14.61 0.49
CA LEU A 146 5.55 14.21 0.77
C LEU A 146 6.42 14.49 -0.46
N PRO A 147 7.69 14.92 -0.27
CA PRO A 147 8.59 15.05 -1.40
C PRO A 147 8.72 13.70 -2.09
N ALA A 148 8.79 13.71 -3.43
CA ALA A 148 9.03 12.49 -4.18
C ALA A 148 10.32 11.82 -3.67
N PRO A 149 10.36 10.48 -3.57
CA PRO A 149 11.54 9.79 -3.07
C PRO A 149 12.74 10.14 -3.95
N ALA A 150 13.84 10.56 -3.34
CA ALA A 150 15.02 11.00 -4.07
C ALA A 150 15.64 9.82 -4.86
N ASN A 151 15.89 10.05 -6.16
CA ASN A 151 16.54 9.10 -7.07
C ASN A 151 18.03 8.90 -6.77
#